data_AF-A0A1R1JZV0-F1
#
_entry.id   AF-A0A1R1JZV0-F1
#
_cell.length_a   1.000
_cell.length_b   1.000
_cell.length_c   1.000
_cell.angle_alpha   90.00
_cell.angle_beta   90.00
_cell.angle_gamma   90.00
#
_symmetry.space_group_name_H-M   'P 1'
#
loop_
_entity.id
_entity.type
_entity.pdbx_description
1 polymer ?
#
loop_
_entity_poly.entity_id
_entity_poly.type
_entity_poly.pdbx_seq_one_letter_code
_entity_poly.pdbx_strand_id
1 'polypeptide(L)'
;MQPYVHDGIPARETWLDCVSADGGRLRLVLLAQEARATATLLASARAIAQALPARLDAALRFLWQAGREAGDPDDAPIAFMEGFAPSDLVMAADGGYVLHLAPRDAAWFMPGYWPSLRFSADHAPVGWTCES
;
A
#
# COMPACT_ATOMS: atom_id res chain seq x y z
N MET A 1 -17.01 3.32 9.38
CA MET A 1 -16.88 3.38 7.91
C MET A 1 -17.78 4.47 7.38
N GLN A 2 -17.23 5.40 6.59
CA GLN A 2 -17.89 6.62 6.15
C GLN A 2 -17.85 6.77 4.62
N PRO A 3 -18.81 7.47 3.98
CA PRO A 3 -18.69 7.84 2.56
C PRO A 3 -17.41 8.63 2.30
N TYR A 4 -16.79 8.39 1.14
CA TYR A 4 -15.58 9.06 0.68
C TYR A 4 -15.56 9.12 -0.85
N VAL A 5 -14.71 9.98 -1.42
CA VAL A 5 -14.42 10.00 -2.87
C VAL A 5 -12.91 9.91 -3.02
N HIS A 6 -12.45 8.87 -3.73
CA HIS A 6 -11.04 8.64 -4.02
C HIS A 6 -10.83 8.84 -5.52
N ASP A 7 -10.09 9.88 -5.91
CA ASP A 7 -9.82 10.21 -7.33
C ASP A 7 -11.08 10.25 -8.22
N GLY A 8 -12.15 10.85 -7.68
CA GLY A 8 -13.46 10.93 -8.36
C GLY A 8 -14.30 9.65 -8.30
N ILE A 9 -13.79 8.58 -7.69
CA ILE A 9 -14.50 7.31 -7.52
C ILE A 9 -15.22 7.30 -6.16
N PRO A 10 -16.54 7.08 -6.13
CA PRO A 10 -17.26 6.92 -4.87
C PRO A 10 -16.79 5.70 -4.09
N ALA A 11 -16.47 5.91 -2.82
CA ALA A 11 -15.79 4.93 -1.97
C ALA A 11 -16.33 4.95 -0.53
N ARG A 12 -15.82 4.02 0.27
CA ARG A 12 -15.99 4.00 1.72
C ARG A 12 -14.64 4.02 2.40
N GLU A 13 -14.49 4.86 3.40
CA GLU A 13 -13.27 4.95 4.20
C GLU A 13 -13.48 4.34 5.58
N THR A 14 -12.47 3.60 6.05
CA THR A 14 -12.42 3.06 7.42
C THR A 14 -10.96 2.82 7.83
N TRP A 15 -10.74 2.23 9.00
CA TRP A 15 -9.42 1.90 9.52
C TRP A 15 -9.36 0.44 9.95
N LEU A 16 -8.17 -0.16 9.88
CA LEU A 16 -7.83 -1.43 10.53
C LEU A 16 -6.64 -1.25 11.45
N ASP A 17 -6.66 -1.92 12.59
CA ASP A 17 -5.45 -2.05 13.40
C ASP A 17 -4.49 -3.00 12.68
N CYS A 18 -3.25 -2.56 12.51
CA CYS A 18 -2.22 -3.28 11.78
C CYS A 18 -0.86 -2.89 12.35
N VAL A 19 -0.23 -3.81 13.08
CA VAL A 19 1.06 -3.57 13.75
C VAL A 19 2.21 -3.19 12.80
N SER A 20 2.11 -3.58 11.53
CA SER A 20 3.10 -3.21 10.51
C SER A 20 2.87 -1.82 9.92
N ALA A 21 1.69 -1.25 10.09
CA ALA A 21 1.34 0.05 9.52
C ALA A 21 1.93 1.20 10.33
N ASP A 22 2.05 2.36 9.69
CA ASP A 22 2.44 3.60 10.35
C ASP A 22 1.45 3.94 11.47
N GLY A 23 1.97 4.25 12.65
CA GLY A 23 1.15 4.45 13.85
C GLY A 23 0.30 3.23 14.29
N GLY A 24 0.59 2.03 13.76
CA GLY A 24 -0.13 0.79 14.10
C GLY A 24 -1.54 0.68 13.50
N ARG A 25 -1.91 1.56 12.55
CA ARG A 25 -3.24 1.56 11.92
C ARG A 25 -3.13 1.81 10.43
N LEU A 26 -3.86 1.02 9.66
CA LEU A 26 -3.93 1.12 8.21
C LEU A 26 -5.22 1.83 7.81
N ARG A 27 -5.10 2.92 7.06
CA ARG A 27 -6.25 3.57 6.42
C ARG A 27 -6.75 2.68 5.30
N LEU A 28 -8.06 2.42 5.26
CA LEU A 28 -8.70 1.66 4.18
C LEU A 28 -9.60 2.55 3.35
N VAL A 29 -9.41 2.46 2.03
CA VAL A 29 -10.34 3.02 1.04
C VAL A 29 -10.92 1.86 0.23
N LEU A 30 -12.22 1.67 0.30
CA LEU A 30 -12.93 0.61 -0.39
C LEU A 30 -13.69 1.23 -1.56
N LEU A 31 -13.33 0.90 -2.80
CA LEU A 31 -13.92 1.47 -4.02
C LEU A 31 -15.29 0.85 -4.34
N ALA A 32 -16.21 0.93 -3.38
CA ALA A 32 -17.60 0.51 -3.47
C ALA A 32 -18.47 1.32 -2.51
N GLN A 33 -19.73 1.54 -2.87
CA GLN A 33 -20.72 2.18 -1.98
C GLN A 33 -21.77 1.23 -1.43
N GLU A 34 -22.07 0.16 -2.16
CA GLU A 34 -23.06 -0.83 -1.77
C GLU A 34 -22.60 -1.63 -0.56
N ALA A 35 -23.50 -1.88 0.39
CA ALA A 35 -23.18 -2.53 1.65
C ALA A 35 -22.54 -3.92 1.45
N ARG A 36 -23.05 -4.72 0.50
CA ARG A 36 -22.53 -6.05 0.20
C ARG A 36 -21.12 -5.99 -0.40
N ALA A 37 -20.92 -5.17 -1.42
CA ALA A 37 -19.61 -5.02 -2.06
C ALA A 37 -18.56 -4.49 -1.07
N THR A 38 -18.94 -3.50 -0.25
CA THR A 38 -18.08 -2.94 0.80
C THR A 38 -17.68 -4.01 1.83
N ALA A 39 -18.63 -4.86 2.25
CA ALA A 39 -18.33 -5.94 3.19
C ALA A 39 -17.35 -6.97 2.61
N THR A 40 -17.48 -7.30 1.32
CA THR A 40 -16.53 -8.17 0.60
C THR A 40 -15.13 -7.54 0.57
N LEU A 41 -15.01 -6.27 0.15
CA LEU A 41 -13.72 -5.58 0.10
C LEU A 41 -13.08 -5.46 1.49
N LEU A 42 -13.87 -5.21 2.53
CA LEU A 42 -13.37 -5.16 3.91
C LEU A 42 -12.84 -6.51 4.38
N ALA A 43 -13.50 -7.62 4.03
CA ALA A 43 -13.02 -8.96 4.35
C ALA A 43 -11.67 -9.25 3.65
N SER A 44 -11.56 -8.90 2.37
CA SER A 44 -10.30 -9.01 1.62
C SER A 44 -9.20 -8.14 2.22
N ALA A 45 -9.49 -6.88 2.56
CA ALA A 45 -8.53 -5.98 3.20
C ALA A 45 -7.98 -6.54 4.53
N ARG A 46 -8.83 -7.19 5.33
CA ARG A 46 -8.39 -7.85 6.58
C ARG A 46 -7.43 -9.01 6.31
N ALA A 47 -7.71 -9.84 5.29
CA ALA A 47 -6.80 -10.91 4.90
C ALA A 47 -5.45 -10.35 4.40
N ILE A 48 -5.48 -9.26 3.63
CA ILE A 48 -4.27 -8.57 3.18
C ILE A 48 -3.47 -8.03 4.38
N ALA A 49 -4.14 -7.34 5.32
CA ALA A 49 -3.50 -6.77 6.51
C ALA A 49 -2.81 -7.83 7.39
N GLN A 50 -3.39 -9.03 7.50
CA GLN A 50 -2.78 -10.15 8.24
C GLN A 50 -1.52 -10.70 7.54
N ALA A 51 -1.50 -10.70 6.22
CA ALA A 51 -0.36 -11.15 5.42
C ALA A 51 0.64 -10.03 5.08
N LEU A 52 0.39 -8.80 5.58
CA LEU A 52 1.12 -7.61 5.18
C LEU A 52 2.63 -7.66 5.45
N PRO A 53 3.15 -8.23 6.57
CA PRO A 53 4.59 -8.30 6.78
C PRO A 53 5.35 -9.00 5.63
N ALA A 54 4.85 -10.15 5.17
CA ALA A 54 5.48 -10.89 4.08
C ALA A 54 5.33 -10.17 2.73
N ARG A 55 4.20 -9.48 2.53
CA ARG A 55 3.93 -8.74 1.29
C ARG A 55 4.73 -7.45 1.19
N LEU A 56 4.95 -6.78 2.32
CA LEU A 56 5.76 -5.56 2.40
C LEU A 56 7.20 -5.84 1.97
N ASP A 57 7.77 -6.95 2.43
CA ASP A 57 9.12 -7.37 2.05
C ASP A 57 9.25 -7.57 0.52
N ALA A 58 8.29 -8.26 -0.12
CA ALA A 58 8.24 -8.38 -1.58
C ALA A 58 8.00 -7.04 -2.29
N ALA A 59 7.14 -6.19 -1.74
CA ALA A 59 6.83 -4.85 -2.24
C ALA A 59 8.07 -3.96 -2.30
N LEU A 60 8.84 -3.93 -1.21
CA LEU A 60 10.04 -3.10 -1.09
C LEU A 60 11.14 -3.60 -2.01
N ARG A 61 11.34 -4.92 -2.15
CA ARG A 61 12.29 -5.43 -3.15
C ARG A 61 11.88 -5.08 -4.58
N PHE A 62 10.59 -5.15 -4.90
CA PHE A 62 10.10 -4.71 -6.20
C PHE A 62 10.36 -3.21 -6.43
N LEU A 63 10.07 -2.37 -5.44
CA LEU A 63 10.28 -0.92 -5.52
C LEU A 63 11.77 -0.59 -5.70
N TRP A 64 12.65 -1.26 -4.93
CA TRP A 64 14.10 -1.13 -5.08
C TRP A 64 14.54 -1.42 -6.50
N GLN A 65 14.17 -2.58 -7.06
CA GLN A 65 14.54 -2.92 -8.43
C GLN A 65 14.03 -1.92 -9.46
N ALA A 66 12.85 -1.35 -9.24
CA ALA A 66 12.25 -0.41 -10.17
C ALA A 66 12.93 0.97 -10.18
N GLY A 67 13.54 1.37 -9.06
CA GLY A 67 14.27 2.64 -8.93
C GLY A 67 15.80 2.51 -9.00
N ARG A 68 16.32 1.27 -9.10
CA ARG A 68 17.75 0.97 -9.05
C ARG A 68 18.51 1.54 -10.26
N GLU A 69 19.65 2.17 -10.00
CA GLU A 69 20.55 2.72 -11.01
C GLU A 69 21.84 1.89 -11.18
N ALA A 70 22.66 2.26 -12.17
CA ALA A 70 23.95 1.63 -12.38
C ALA A 70 24.92 1.96 -11.23
N GLY A 71 25.42 0.93 -10.55
CA GLY A 71 26.29 1.06 -9.37
C GLY A 71 25.59 0.76 -8.04
N ASP A 72 24.25 0.72 -8.05
CA ASP A 72 23.49 0.26 -6.90
C ASP A 72 23.58 -1.26 -6.72
N PRO A 73 23.54 -1.76 -5.46
CA PRO A 73 23.54 -3.18 -5.19
C PRO A 73 22.31 -3.88 -5.80
N ASP A 74 22.52 -5.13 -6.22
CA ASP A 74 21.42 -5.97 -6.72
C ASP A 74 20.36 -6.17 -5.63
N ASP A 75 20.77 -6.47 -4.40
CA ASP A 75 19.85 -6.61 -3.27
C ASP A 75 19.52 -5.26 -2.62
N ALA A 76 18.27 -5.11 -2.20
CA ALA A 76 17.80 -3.92 -1.50
C ALA A 76 18.57 -3.75 -0.17
N PRO A 77 19.18 -2.58 0.09
CA PRO A 77 19.83 -2.30 1.36
C PRO A 77 18.86 -2.42 2.53
N ILE A 78 19.34 -2.87 3.69
CA ILE A 78 18.51 -2.97 4.91
C ILE A 78 17.88 -1.60 5.26
N ALA A 79 18.63 -0.51 5.11
CA ALA A 79 18.14 0.85 5.35
C ALA A 79 16.98 1.25 4.43
N PHE A 80 16.92 0.71 3.20
CA PHE A 80 15.77 0.88 2.31
C PHE A 80 14.59 0.05 2.80
N MET A 81 14.83 -1.21 3.16
CA MET A 81 13.80 -2.14 3.64
C MET A 81 13.13 -1.67 4.95
N GLU A 82 13.86 -0.93 5.78
CA GLU A 82 13.34 -0.36 7.03
C GLU A 82 12.77 1.06 6.86
N GLY A 83 13.01 1.71 5.71
CA GLY A 83 12.72 3.13 5.46
C GLY A 83 11.25 3.47 5.28
N PHE A 84 10.35 2.47 5.27
CA PHE A 84 8.93 2.67 4.95
C PHE A 84 8.02 1.90 5.89
N ALA A 85 6.78 2.39 6.02
CA ALA A 85 5.68 1.70 6.69
C ALA A 85 4.40 1.83 5.86
N PRO A 86 3.58 0.77 5.71
CA PRO A 86 2.24 0.87 5.15
C PRO A 86 1.38 1.95 5.82
N SER A 87 0.74 2.82 5.04
CA SER A 87 -0.15 3.86 5.57
C SER A 87 -1.59 3.66 5.11
N ASP A 88 -1.78 3.34 3.83
CA ASP A 88 -3.08 3.24 3.19
C ASP A 88 -3.18 1.98 2.34
N LEU A 89 -4.38 1.41 2.30
CA LEU A 89 -4.74 0.30 1.43
C LEU A 89 -6.04 0.64 0.69
N VAL A 90 -5.93 0.80 -0.63
CA VAL A 90 -7.04 1.08 -1.53
C VAL A 90 -7.46 -0.21 -2.23
N MET A 91 -8.72 -0.61 -2.05
CA MET A 91 -9.26 -1.88 -2.52
C MET A 91 -10.18 -1.71 -3.72
N ALA A 92 -9.87 -2.38 -4.83
CA ALA A 92 -10.70 -2.40 -6.03
C ALA A 92 -11.56 -3.66 -6.11
N ALA A 93 -12.66 -3.59 -6.87
CA ALA A 93 -13.63 -4.68 -7.02
C ALA A 93 -13.10 -5.88 -7.83
N ASP A 94 -12.07 -5.67 -8.65
CA ASP A 94 -11.39 -6.71 -9.42
C ASP A 94 -10.39 -7.54 -8.58
N GLY A 95 -10.24 -7.22 -7.29
CA GLY A 95 -9.31 -7.86 -6.38
C GLY A 95 -7.90 -7.25 -6.38
N GLY A 96 -7.61 -6.33 -7.30
CA GLY A 96 -6.44 -5.48 -7.25
C GLY A 96 -6.48 -4.50 -6.08
N TYR A 97 -5.31 -4.01 -5.68
CA TYR A 97 -5.22 -3.03 -4.61
C TYR A 97 -3.97 -2.16 -4.75
N VAL A 98 -4.01 -0.99 -4.11
CA VAL A 98 -2.86 -0.09 -3.98
C VAL A 98 -2.45 -0.03 -2.51
N LEU A 99 -1.16 -0.17 -2.26
CA LEU A 99 -0.55 0.01 -0.94
C LEU A 99 0.29 1.31 -0.96
N HIS A 100 -0.08 2.27 -0.13
CA HIS A 100 0.72 3.47 0.08
C HIS A 100 1.72 3.19 1.20
N LEU A 101 2.95 3.64 1.01
CA LEU A 101 4.02 3.47 1.96
C LEU A 101 4.48 4.84 2.46
N ALA A 102 4.22 5.14 3.73
CA ALA A 102 4.77 6.31 4.38
C ALA A 102 6.30 6.16 4.53
N PRO A 103 7.10 7.08 3.98
CA PRO A 103 8.53 7.14 4.27
C PRO A 103 8.75 7.53 5.74
N ARG A 104 9.70 6.88 6.41
CA ARG A 104 10.09 7.24 7.79
C ARG A 104 10.94 8.51 7.85
N ASP A 105 11.64 8.80 6.76
CA ASP A 105 12.47 9.98 6.58
C ASP A 105 12.55 10.35 5.08
N ALA A 106 13.38 11.36 4.77
CA ALA A 106 13.58 11.85 3.41
C ALA A 106 14.81 11.23 2.71
N ALA A 107 15.32 10.08 3.17
CA ALA A 107 16.51 9.46 2.58
C ALA A 107 16.25 8.91 1.17
N TRP A 108 15.03 8.44 0.91
CA TRP A 108 14.67 7.72 -0.31
C TRP A 108 13.69 8.47 -1.22
N PHE A 109 12.87 9.35 -0.65
CA PHE A 109 11.90 10.17 -1.36
C PHE A 109 11.99 11.62 -0.89
N MET A 110 11.70 12.55 -1.80
CA MET A 110 11.66 13.97 -1.46
C MET A 110 10.63 14.23 -0.35
N PRO A 111 10.83 15.23 0.52
CA PRO A 111 9.84 15.59 1.53
C PRO A 111 8.46 15.83 0.92
N GLY A 112 7.44 15.17 1.47
CA GLY A 112 6.07 15.24 0.98
C GLY A 112 5.75 14.30 -0.18
N TYR A 113 6.71 13.51 -0.66
CA TYR A 113 6.48 12.48 -1.67
C TYR A 113 6.53 11.08 -1.07
N TRP A 114 5.73 10.16 -1.59
CA TRP A 114 5.70 8.76 -1.16
C TRP A 114 5.47 7.79 -2.33
N PRO A 115 5.95 6.54 -2.23
CA PRO A 115 5.60 5.52 -3.20
C PRO A 115 4.23 4.89 -2.90
N SER A 116 3.45 4.68 -3.96
CA SER A 116 2.27 3.82 -3.97
C SER A 116 2.51 2.62 -4.90
N LEU A 117 2.28 1.41 -4.40
CA LEU A 117 2.47 0.17 -5.16
C LEU A 117 1.12 -0.44 -5.53
N ARG A 118 0.97 -0.80 -6.81
CA ARG A 118 -0.19 -1.52 -7.31
C ARG A 118 0.06 -3.02 -7.28
N PHE A 119 -0.91 -3.76 -6.79
CA PHE A 119 -0.91 -5.22 -6.72
C PHE A 119 -2.05 -5.82 -7.54
N SER A 120 -1.80 -6.99 -8.11
CA SER A 120 -2.85 -7.81 -8.72
C SER A 120 -3.68 -8.54 -7.67
N ALA A 121 -4.76 -9.19 -8.10
CA ALA A 121 -5.57 -10.09 -7.27
C ALA A 121 -4.76 -11.27 -6.71
N ASP A 122 -3.72 -11.72 -7.42
CA ASP A 122 -2.77 -12.75 -6.97
C ASP A 122 -1.70 -12.21 -6.01
N HIS A 123 -1.81 -10.95 -5.59
CA HIS A 123 -0.94 -10.27 -4.63
C HIS A 123 0.51 -10.07 -5.09
N ALA A 124 0.78 -10.13 -6.40
CA ALA A 124 2.06 -9.73 -6.96
C ALA A 124 2.10 -8.21 -7.19
N PRO A 125 3.20 -7.52 -6.88
CA PRO A 125 3.37 -6.12 -7.27
C PRO A 125 3.49 -6.04 -8.81
N VAL A 126 2.72 -5.15 -9.42
CA VAL A 126 2.61 -5.00 -10.89
C VAL A 126 2.93 -3.59 -11.38
N GLY A 127 3.30 -2.69 -10.47
CA GLY A 127 3.66 -1.32 -10.79
C GLY A 127 3.74 -0.46 -9.54
N TRP A 128 4.32 0.72 -9.69
CA TRP A 128 4.37 1.72 -8.64
C TRP A 128 4.30 3.12 -9.24
N THR A 129 3.95 4.09 -8.41
CA THR A 129 3.93 5.52 -8.72
C THR A 129 4.46 6.31 -7.54
N CYS A 130 5.07 7.46 -7.83
CA CYS A 130 5.43 8.45 -6.83
C CYS A 130 4.28 9.46 -6.73
N GLU A 131 3.80 9.72 -5.52
CA GLU A 131 2.69 10.63 -5.21
C GLU A 131 3.14 11.75 -4.26
N SER A 132 2.32 12.78 -4.11
CA SER A 132 2.53 13.97 -3.25
C SER A 132 1.23 14.57 -2.74
#